data_AF-A0A8T1GL13-F1
#
_entry.id   AF-A0A8T1GL13-F1
#
_cell.length_a   1.000
_cell.length_b   1.000
_cell.length_c   1.000
_cell.angle_alpha   90.00
_cell.angle_beta   90.00
_cell.angle_gamma   90.00
#
_symmetry.space_group_name_H-M   'P 1'
#
loop_
_entity.id
_entity.type
_entity.pdbx_description
1 polymer ?
#
loop_
_entity_poly.entity_id
_entity_poly.type
_entity_poly.pdbx_seq_one_letter_code
_entity_poly.pdbx_strand_id
1 'polypeptide(L)'
;MRQRQILEQQYQRETQRRRERNECILMQGNDFNVPEENELSIRQQKHQQFLCMQAEIRALEQRDSNEEKNICRTEASTREPTIKETRVIQERLRLLQLDDQRREGRELEKMCREDLYYVERILRAKANAKEEQEKRERSGDLQKNVIQEQQRHIARMRLLDEEKRLAERESSGMRLEDLFGRQIRLREAEKAKEELNHDWRERKTMQAEEHDCRSRWTLWERALIKQQQEELKILRVEERRRKRQQQREEREIRVAWVENWDIGGNKYYYNSITGISQWEVPDQF
;
A
#
# COMPACT_ATOMS: atom_id res chain seq x y z
N MET A 1 30.11 -75.31 1.06
CA MET A 1 31.01 -74.66 0.08
C MET A 1 30.35 -74.42 -1.29
N ARG A 2 29.77 -75.43 -1.96
CA ARG A 2 29.17 -75.27 -3.31
C ARG A 2 27.99 -74.28 -3.39
N GLN A 3 27.11 -74.25 -2.39
CA GLN A 3 25.95 -73.33 -2.38
C GLN A 3 26.37 -71.85 -2.26
N ARG A 4 27.45 -71.56 -1.53
CA ARG A 4 27.99 -70.20 -1.38
C ARG A 4 28.57 -69.70 -2.70
N GLN A 5 29.28 -70.56 -3.43
CA GLN A 5 29.81 -70.25 -4.75
C GLN A 5 28.69 -70.00 -5.79
N ILE A 6 27.59 -70.74 -5.73
CA ILE A 6 26.44 -70.53 -6.63
C ILE A 6 25.78 -69.17 -6.36
N LEU A 7 25.56 -68.83 -5.10
CA LEU A 7 24.97 -67.53 -4.72
C LEU A 7 25.89 -66.35 -5.09
N GLU A 8 27.21 -66.53 -4.93
CA GLU A 8 28.20 -65.53 -5.31
C GLU A 8 28.25 -65.32 -6.83
N GLN A 9 28.17 -66.39 -7.61
CA GLN A 9 28.04 -66.30 -9.07
C GLN A 9 26.72 -65.67 -9.53
N GLN A 10 25.61 -65.96 -8.84
CA GLN A 10 24.32 -65.32 -9.12
C GLN A 10 24.35 -63.83 -8.80
N TYR A 11 24.98 -63.45 -7.68
CA TYR A 11 25.16 -62.05 -7.31
C TYR A 11 26.01 -61.30 -8.33
N GLN A 12 27.13 -61.89 -8.76
CA GLN A 12 28.00 -61.31 -9.79
C GLN A 12 27.24 -61.10 -11.12
N ARG A 13 26.47 -62.11 -11.56
CA ARG A 13 25.62 -61.98 -12.76
C ARG A 13 24.57 -60.89 -12.62
N GLU A 14 23.92 -60.77 -11.46
CA GLU A 14 22.93 -59.73 -11.23
C GLU A 14 23.55 -58.32 -11.17
N THR A 15 24.75 -58.19 -10.59
CA THR A 15 25.48 -56.92 -10.61
C THR A 15 25.90 -56.52 -12.03
N GLN A 16 26.26 -57.49 -12.87
CA GLN A 16 26.58 -57.24 -14.27
C GLN A 16 25.35 -56.82 -15.07
N ARG A 17 24.20 -57.50 -14.91
CA ARG A 17 22.92 -57.09 -15.51
C ARG A 17 22.43 -55.72 -15.05
N ARG A 18 22.79 -55.28 -13.86
CA ARG A 18 22.48 -53.92 -13.37
C ARG A 18 23.39 -52.87 -14.00
N ARG A 19 24.68 -53.17 -14.17
CA ARG A 19 25.62 -52.30 -14.88
C ARG A 19 25.21 -52.12 -16.35
N GLU A 20 24.89 -53.22 -17.03
CA GLU A 20 24.40 -53.21 -18.41
C GLU A 20 23.10 -52.40 -18.56
N ARG A 21 22.15 -52.53 -17.60
CA ARG A 21 20.93 -51.69 -17.58
C ARG A 21 21.25 -50.21 -17.38
N ASN A 22 22.16 -49.88 -16.48
CA ASN A 22 22.56 -48.49 -16.23
C ASN A 22 23.32 -47.89 -17.43
N GLU A 23 24.18 -48.67 -18.09
CA GLU A 23 24.85 -48.28 -19.34
C GLU A 23 23.84 -48.07 -20.47
N CYS A 24 22.82 -48.94 -20.58
CA CYS A 24 21.77 -48.79 -21.59
C CYS A 24 20.89 -47.54 -21.33
N ILE A 25 20.65 -47.17 -20.06
CA ILE A 25 19.96 -45.93 -19.68
C ILE A 25 20.85 -44.71 -19.97
N LEU A 26 22.16 -44.80 -19.73
CA LEU A 26 23.12 -43.73 -20.06
C LEU A 26 23.23 -43.51 -21.57
N MET A 27 23.18 -44.59 -22.37
CA MET A 27 23.20 -44.51 -23.83
C MET A 27 21.94 -43.82 -24.38
N GLN A 28 20.76 -44.06 -23.80
CA GLN A 28 19.51 -43.38 -24.18
C GLN A 28 19.46 -41.90 -23.76
N GLY A 29 20.25 -41.49 -22.76
CA GLY A 29 20.36 -40.09 -22.32
C GLY A 29 21.26 -39.22 -23.22
N ASN A 30 22.13 -39.82 -24.01
CA ASN A 30 23.11 -39.12 -24.86
C ASN A 30 22.66 -38.93 -26.32
N ASP A 31 21.46 -39.40 -26.69
CA ASP A 31 20.92 -39.25 -28.05
C ASP A 31 20.56 -37.79 -28.41
N PHE A 32 20.59 -36.86 -27.45
CA PHE A 32 20.24 -35.44 -27.66
C PHE A 32 21.44 -34.50 -27.85
N ASN A 33 22.66 -35.01 -27.99
CA ASN A 33 23.86 -34.17 -28.17
C ASN A 33 24.90 -34.80 -29.11
N VAL A 34 24.46 -35.35 -30.24
CA VAL A 34 25.36 -35.74 -31.34
C VAL A 34 25.44 -34.57 -32.34
N PRO A 35 26.62 -33.96 -32.57
CA PRO A 35 26.79 -32.96 -33.63
C PRO A 35 26.37 -33.54 -34.97
N GLU A 36 25.56 -32.82 -35.76
CA GLU A 36 24.98 -33.29 -37.04
C GLU A 36 26.03 -33.85 -38.03
N GLU A 37 27.29 -33.41 -37.92
CA GLU A 37 28.42 -33.93 -38.71
C GLU A 37 28.72 -35.42 -38.45
N ASN A 38 28.44 -35.92 -37.24
CA ASN A 38 28.65 -37.32 -36.87
C ASN A 38 27.55 -38.23 -37.42
N GLU A 39 26.31 -37.77 -37.53
CA GLU A 39 25.23 -38.55 -38.14
C GLU A 39 25.44 -38.77 -39.64
N LEU A 40 25.90 -37.74 -40.35
CA LEU A 40 26.24 -37.84 -41.77
C LEU A 40 27.42 -38.78 -42.01
N SER A 41 28.45 -38.73 -41.14
CA SER A 41 29.59 -39.64 -41.18
C SER A 41 29.17 -41.11 -40.93
N ILE A 42 28.32 -41.36 -39.93
CA ILE A 42 27.82 -42.71 -39.62
C ILE A 42 26.92 -43.25 -40.75
N ARG A 43 26.07 -42.40 -41.36
CA ARG A 43 25.25 -42.79 -42.51
C ARG A 43 26.11 -43.13 -43.73
N GLN A 44 27.14 -42.34 -44.01
CA GLN A 44 28.10 -42.61 -45.09
C GLN A 44 28.88 -43.91 -44.83
N GLN A 45 29.31 -44.15 -43.60
CA GLN A 45 30.02 -45.38 -43.23
C GLN A 45 29.12 -46.63 -43.39
N LYS A 46 27.86 -46.56 -42.95
CA LYS A 46 26.89 -47.65 -43.16
C LYS A 46 26.60 -47.89 -44.65
N HIS A 47 26.52 -46.82 -45.44
CA HIS A 47 26.34 -46.93 -46.89
C HIS A 47 27.56 -47.58 -47.57
N GLN A 48 28.78 -47.22 -47.18
CA GLN A 48 30.00 -47.87 -47.68
C GLN A 48 30.08 -49.34 -47.29
N GLN A 49 29.70 -49.69 -46.05
CA GLN A 49 29.61 -51.10 -45.62
C GLN A 49 28.60 -51.88 -46.46
N PHE A 50 27.44 -51.30 -46.77
CA PHE A 50 26.45 -51.92 -47.62
C PHE A 50 26.95 -52.14 -49.06
N LEU A 51 27.68 -51.17 -49.62
CA LEU A 51 28.29 -51.31 -50.95
C LEU A 51 29.40 -52.39 -50.97
N CYS A 52 30.22 -52.47 -49.92
CA CYS A 52 31.22 -53.53 -49.79
C CYS A 52 30.57 -54.91 -49.71
N MET A 53 29.51 -55.05 -48.90
CA MET A 53 28.75 -56.29 -48.78
C MET A 53 28.09 -56.69 -50.10
N GLN A 54 27.52 -55.75 -50.86
CA GLN A 54 27.00 -56.03 -52.20
C GLN A 54 28.09 -56.47 -53.19
N ALA A 55 29.29 -55.89 -53.11
CA ALA A 55 30.41 -56.30 -53.95
C ALA A 55 30.93 -57.69 -53.59
N GLU A 56 30.92 -58.04 -52.30
CA GLU A 56 31.31 -59.35 -51.79
C GLU A 56 30.31 -60.44 -52.21
N ILE A 57 29.01 -60.15 -52.16
CA ILE A 57 27.95 -61.05 -52.68
C ILE A 57 28.16 -61.30 -54.18
N ARG A 58 28.42 -60.27 -54.99
CA ARG A 58 28.72 -60.47 -56.43
C ARG A 58 30.01 -61.26 -56.66
N ALA A 59 31.01 -61.11 -55.80
CA ALA A 59 32.26 -61.86 -55.89
C ALA A 59 32.06 -63.35 -55.55
N LEU A 60 31.16 -63.66 -54.60
CA LEU A 60 30.75 -65.03 -54.29
C LEU A 60 29.95 -65.65 -55.46
N GLU A 61 29.00 -64.91 -56.03
CA GLU A 61 28.25 -65.37 -57.22
C GLU A 61 29.15 -65.65 -58.43
N GLN A 62 30.23 -64.87 -58.61
CA GLN A 62 31.23 -65.12 -59.65
C GLN A 62 32.17 -66.30 -59.33
N ARG A 63 32.42 -66.60 -58.05
CA ARG A 63 33.14 -67.83 -57.64
C ARG A 63 32.27 -69.06 -57.86
N ASP A 64 30.99 -69.00 -57.52
CA ASP A 64 30.03 -70.09 -57.78
C ASP A 64 29.88 -70.34 -59.29
N SER A 65 29.84 -69.27 -60.11
CA SER A 65 29.84 -69.37 -61.57
C SER A 65 31.15 -69.96 -62.17
N ASN A 66 32.28 -69.88 -61.46
CA ASN A 66 33.57 -70.45 -61.87
C ASN A 66 33.81 -71.86 -61.31
N GLU A 67 33.20 -72.21 -60.17
CA GLU A 67 33.15 -73.58 -59.62
C GLU A 67 32.12 -74.46 -60.36
N GLU A 68 30.97 -73.91 -60.78
CA GLU A 68 29.99 -74.59 -61.63
C GLU A 68 30.55 -74.90 -63.04
N LYS A 69 31.49 -74.09 -63.54
CA LYS A 69 32.20 -74.36 -64.80
C LYS A 69 33.28 -75.44 -64.70
N ASN A 70 33.73 -75.79 -63.48
CA ASN A 70 34.78 -76.79 -63.25
C ASN A 70 34.24 -78.16 -62.79
N ILE A 71 32.93 -78.30 -62.53
CA ILE A 71 32.26 -79.56 -62.12
C ILE A 71 31.45 -80.19 -63.28
N CYS A 72 31.41 -79.58 -64.46
CA CYS A 72 30.70 -80.10 -65.64
C CYS A 72 31.66 -80.72 -66.69
N ARG A 73 32.58 -81.57 -66.24
CA ARG A 73 33.38 -82.49 -67.07
C ARG A 73 33.53 -83.84 -66.36
N THR A 74 32.43 -84.55 -66.12
CA THR A 74 32.43 -86.02 -65.94
C THR A 74 30.98 -86.52 -65.82
N GLU A 75 30.62 -87.40 -66.75
CA GLU A 75 29.64 -88.49 -66.60
C GLU A 75 28.14 -88.14 -66.46
N ALA A 76 27.38 -88.33 -67.54
CA ALA A 76 26.14 -89.13 -67.52
C ALA A 76 25.62 -89.39 -68.95
N SER A 77 26.03 -90.53 -69.51
CA SER A 77 25.34 -91.22 -70.59
C SER A 77 24.13 -91.96 -70.01
N THR A 78 22.89 -91.69 -70.46
CA THR A 78 21.97 -92.70 -71.04
C THR A 78 20.57 -92.15 -71.37
N ARG A 79 20.10 -92.53 -72.56
CA ARG A 79 18.69 -92.76 -73.00
C ARG A 79 17.83 -91.53 -73.32
N GLU A 80 17.68 -91.30 -74.63
CA GLU A 80 16.71 -90.38 -75.22
C GLU A 80 15.27 -90.91 -75.00
N PRO A 81 14.38 -90.13 -74.36
CA PRO A 81 12.97 -90.47 -74.21
C PRO A 81 12.21 -90.23 -75.52
N THR A 82 11.22 -91.07 -75.77
CA THR A 82 10.37 -90.98 -76.97
C THR A 82 9.48 -89.73 -76.94
N ILE A 83 9.07 -89.21 -78.11
CA ILE A 83 8.35 -87.91 -78.28
C ILE A 83 7.07 -87.77 -77.40
N LYS A 84 6.49 -88.89 -76.95
CA LYS A 84 5.33 -88.90 -76.05
C LYS A 84 5.72 -88.67 -74.59
N GLU A 85 6.85 -89.20 -74.14
CA GLU A 85 7.35 -89.04 -72.78
C GLU A 85 7.87 -87.62 -72.53
N THR A 86 8.48 -86.98 -73.53
CA THR A 86 8.90 -85.57 -73.45
C THR A 86 7.70 -84.62 -73.35
N ARG A 87 6.59 -84.91 -74.05
CA ARG A 87 5.33 -84.15 -73.93
C ARG A 87 4.69 -84.32 -72.55
N VAL A 88 4.66 -85.54 -72.01
CA VAL A 88 4.12 -85.79 -70.66
C VAL A 88 4.99 -85.11 -69.59
N ILE A 89 6.31 -85.13 -69.74
CA ILE A 89 7.23 -84.43 -68.84
C ILE A 89 7.03 -82.90 -68.97
N GLN A 90 6.88 -82.35 -70.18
CA GLN A 90 6.59 -80.93 -70.38
C GLN A 90 5.24 -80.51 -69.80
N GLU A 91 4.18 -81.29 -69.98
CA GLU A 91 2.87 -81.00 -69.39
C GLU A 91 2.91 -81.08 -67.86
N ARG A 92 3.63 -82.04 -67.29
CA ARG A 92 3.82 -82.16 -65.84
C ARG A 92 4.62 -80.99 -65.28
N LEU A 93 5.65 -80.53 -65.98
CA LEU A 93 6.41 -79.32 -65.63
C LEU A 93 5.54 -78.07 -65.70
N ARG A 94 4.68 -77.95 -66.72
CA ARG A 94 3.74 -76.83 -66.87
C ARG A 94 2.68 -76.80 -65.77
N LEU A 95 2.18 -77.97 -65.36
CA LEU A 95 1.24 -78.08 -64.25
C LEU A 95 1.90 -77.75 -62.90
N LEU A 96 3.13 -78.21 -62.66
CA LEU A 96 3.91 -77.83 -61.48
C LEU A 96 4.12 -76.31 -61.40
N GLN A 97 4.51 -75.67 -62.51
CA GLN A 97 4.66 -74.21 -62.57
C GLN A 97 3.36 -73.46 -62.25
N LEU A 98 2.21 -73.96 -62.73
CA LEU A 98 0.90 -73.37 -62.42
C LEU A 98 0.50 -73.56 -60.95
N ASP A 99 0.84 -74.70 -60.35
CA ASP A 99 0.60 -74.96 -58.94
C ASP A 99 1.52 -74.12 -58.02
N ASP A 100 2.77 -73.89 -58.43
CA ASP A 100 3.71 -72.99 -57.75
C ASP A 100 3.22 -71.54 -57.81
N GLN A 101 2.80 -71.04 -58.98
CA GLN A 101 2.19 -69.71 -59.11
C GLN A 101 0.94 -69.54 -58.23
N ARG A 102 0.12 -70.60 -58.08
CA ARG A 102 -1.04 -70.59 -57.19
C ARG A 102 -0.65 -70.61 -55.71
N ARG A 103 0.47 -71.23 -55.34
CA ARG A 103 1.02 -71.20 -53.98
C ARG A 103 1.57 -69.82 -53.66
N GLU A 104 2.39 -69.27 -54.54
CA GLU A 104 2.95 -67.91 -54.44
C GLU A 104 1.83 -66.87 -54.34
N GLY A 105 0.76 -66.98 -55.15
CA GLY A 105 -0.39 -66.08 -55.06
C GLY A 105 -1.08 -66.11 -53.69
N ARG A 106 -1.24 -67.30 -53.08
CA ARG A 106 -1.81 -67.43 -51.72
C ARG A 106 -0.86 -66.93 -50.64
N GLU A 107 0.45 -67.07 -50.82
CA GLU A 107 1.44 -66.56 -49.89
C GLU A 107 1.53 -65.03 -49.94
N LEU A 108 1.52 -64.43 -51.13
CA LEU A 108 1.43 -62.98 -51.30
C LEU A 108 0.15 -62.40 -50.69
N GLU A 109 -0.99 -63.08 -50.83
CA GLU A 109 -2.25 -62.64 -50.20
C GLU A 109 -2.18 -62.70 -48.66
N LYS A 110 -1.52 -63.72 -48.09
CA LYS A 110 -1.24 -63.78 -46.64
C LYS A 110 -0.31 -62.67 -46.19
N MET A 111 0.78 -62.42 -46.93
CA MET A 111 1.72 -61.33 -46.65
C MET A 111 1.01 -59.97 -46.70
N CYS A 112 0.18 -59.70 -47.72
CA CYS A 112 -0.63 -58.49 -47.81
C CYS A 112 -1.59 -58.34 -46.62
N ARG A 113 -2.21 -59.43 -46.16
CA ARG A 113 -3.11 -59.41 -44.99
C ARG A 113 -2.35 -59.13 -43.69
N GLU A 114 -1.16 -59.69 -43.54
CA GLU A 114 -0.28 -59.44 -42.41
C GLU A 114 0.25 -57.99 -42.42
N ASP A 115 0.64 -57.47 -43.59
CA ASP A 115 1.05 -56.07 -43.77
C ASP A 115 -0.08 -55.10 -43.44
N LEU A 116 -1.31 -55.37 -43.89
CA LEU A 116 -2.49 -54.58 -43.51
C LEU A 116 -2.74 -54.60 -42.00
N TYR A 117 -2.55 -55.74 -41.33
CA TYR A 117 -2.65 -55.85 -39.88
C TYR A 117 -1.59 -55.01 -39.16
N TYR A 118 -0.34 -55.02 -39.63
CA TYR A 118 0.73 -54.19 -39.07
C TYR A 118 0.47 -52.70 -39.29
N VAL A 119 0.00 -52.31 -40.48
CA VAL A 119 -0.38 -50.93 -40.79
C VAL A 119 -1.53 -50.46 -39.88
N GLU A 120 -2.58 -51.27 -39.72
CA GLU A 120 -3.70 -50.94 -38.83
C GLU A 120 -3.25 -50.81 -37.37
N ARG A 121 -2.36 -51.70 -36.91
CA ARG A 121 -1.77 -51.62 -35.56
C ARG A 121 -0.95 -50.35 -35.36
N ILE A 122 -0.16 -49.95 -36.33
CA ILE A 122 0.61 -48.70 -36.28
C ILE A 122 -0.32 -47.49 -36.24
N LEU A 123 -1.37 -47.48 -37.06
CA LEU A 123 -2.36 -46.40 -37.07
C LEU A 123 -3.09 -46.30 -35.73
N ARG A 124 -3.49 -47.43 -35.12
CA ARG A 124 -4.08 -47.45 -33.78
C ARG A 124 -3.10 -46.97 -32.72
N ALA A 125 -1.83 -47.37 -32.78
CA ALA A 125 -0.81 -46.89 -31.85
C ALA A 125 -0.60 -45.37 -31.96
N LYS A 126 -0.58 -44.82 -33.18
CA LYS A 126 -0.51 -43.37 -33.41
C LYS A 126 -1.75 -42.64 -32.91
N ALA A 127 -2.95 -43.20 -33.10
CA ALA A 127 -4.19 -42.62 -32.60
C ALA A 127 -4.20 -42.56 -31.06
N ASN A 128 -3.80 -43.66 -30.40
CA ASN A 128 -3.71 -43.72 -28.94
C ASN A 128 -2.65 -42.75 -28.39
N ALA A 129 -1.49 -42.66 -29.04
CA ALA A 129 -0.44 -41.72 -28.65
C ALA A 129 -0.91 -40.26 -28.76
N LYS A 130 -1.65 -39.93 -29.83
CA LYS A 130 -2.25 -38.61 -30.00
C LYS A 130 -3.29 -38.31 -28.92
N GLU A 131 -4.18 -39.27 -28.62
CA GLU A 131 -5.19 -39.11 -27.57
C GLU A 131 -4.55 -38.92 -26.18
N GLU A 132 -3.48 -39.65 -25.88
CA GLU A 132 -2.73 -39.50 -24.64
C GLU A 132 -2.03 -38.14 -24.54
N GLN A 133 -1.47 -37.65 -25.66
CA GLN A 133 -0.90 -36.32 -25.73
C GLN A 133 -1.97 -35.24 -25.48
N GLU A 134 -3.13 -35.32 -26.12
CA GLU A 134 -4.24 -34.39 -25.89
C GLU A 134 -4.72 -34.42 -24.42
N LYS A 135 -4.74 -35.59 -23.77
CA LYS A 135 -5.07 -35.70 -22.34
C LYS A 135 -4.03 -35.02 -21.47
N ARG A 136 -2.73 -35.19 -21.76
CA ARG A 136 -1.63 -34.51 -21.05
C ARG A 136 -1.72 -32.99 -21.22
N GLU A 137 -1.96 -32.51 -22.42
CA GLU A 137 -2.15 -31.08 -22.72
C GLU A 137 -3.35 -30.51 -21.97
N ARG A 138 -4.53 -31.16 -22.03
CA ARG A 138 -5.71 -30.75 -21.26
C ARG A 138 -5.45 -30.72 -19.75
N SER A 139 -4.75 -31.73 -19.22
CA SER A 139 -4.38 -31.77 -17.80
C SER A 139 -3.41 -30.66 -17.40
N GLY A 140 -2.45 -30.33 -18.28
CA GLY A 140 -1.50 -29.23 -18.08
C GLY A 140 -2.19 -27.86 -18.13
N ASP A 141 -3.14 -27.68 -19.03
CA ASP A 141 -3.89 -26.41 -19.13
C ASP A 141 -4.83 -26.20 -17.95
N LEU A 142 -5.45 -27.27 -17.43
CA LEU A 142 -6.19 -27.21 -16.17
C LEU A 142 -5.30 -26.77 -15.00
N GLN A 143 -4.09 -27.32 -14.88
CA GLN A 143 -3.14 -26.91 -13.84
C GLN A 143 -2.69 -25.45 -13.99
N LYS A 144 -2.42 -24.99 -15.21
CA LYS A 144 -2.08 -23.59 -15.48
C LYS A 144 -3.23 -22.66 -15.09
N ASN A 145 -4.48 -23.03 -15.40
CA ASN A 145 -5.66 -22.24 -15.03
C ASN A 145 -5.79 -22.12 -13.51
N VAL A 146 -5.61 -23.22 -12.76
CA VAL A 146 -5.64 -23.19 -11.28
C VAL A 146 -4.55 -22.30 -10.72
N ILE A 147 -3.32 -22.40 -11.24
CA ILE A 147 -2.19 -21.56 -10.80
C ILE A 147 -2.47 -20.09 -11.10
N GLN A 148 -3.00 -19.77 -12.29
CA GLN A 148 -3.38 -18.40 -12.65
C GLN A 148 -4.50 -17.86 -11.76
N GLU A 149 -5.50 -18.67 -11.43
CA GLU A 149 -6.56 -18.27 -10.51
C GLU A 149 -6.05 -18.02 -9.09
N GLN A 150 -5.14 -18.86 -8.60
CA GLN A 150 -4.46 -18.65 -7.32
C GLN A 150 -3.65 -17.36 -7.32
N GLN A 151 -2.89 -17.09 -8.39
CA GLN A 151 -2.13 -15.84 -8.54
C GLN A 151 -3.06 -14.62 -8.57
N ARG A 152 -4.18 -14.70 -9.30
CA ARG A 152 -5.21 -13.64 -9.33
C ARG A 152 -5.83 -13.43 -7.95
N HIS A 153 -6.08 -14.51 -7.20
CA HIS A 153 -6.60 -14.40 -5.84
C HIS A 153 -5.59 -13.73 -4.89
N ILE A 154 -4.31 -14.13 -4.95
CA ILE A 154 -3.24 -13.50 -4.17
C ILE A 154 -3.13 -12.01 -4.52
N ALA A 155 -3.20 -11.65 -5.80
CA ALA A 155 -3.18 -10.25 -6.24
C ALA A 155 -4.38 -9.45 -5.66
N ARG A 156 -5.59 -10.02 -5.67
CA ARG A 156 -6.77 -9.40 -5.06
C ARG A 156 -6.60 -9.19 -3.55
N MET A 157 -6.05 -10.18 -2.83
CA MET A 157 -5.82 -10.05 -1.39
C MET A 157 -4.80 -8.95 -1.07
N ARG A 158 -3.73 -8.84 -1.86
CA ARG A 158 -2.73 -7.78 -1.69
C ARG A 158 -3.32 -6.39 -1.88
N LEU A 159 -4.18 -6.22 -2.89
CA LEU A 159 -4.88 -4.95 -3.10
C LEU A 159 -5.79 -4.59 -1.91
N LEU A 160 -6.56 -5.56 -1.40
CA LEU A 160 -7.39 -5.34 -0.22
C LEU A 160 -6.58 -4.98 1.03
N ASP A 161 -5.42 -5.61 1.23
CA ASP A 161 -4.51 -5.29 2.34
C ASP A 161 -3.91 -3.87 2.19
N GLU A 162 -3.59 -3.46 0.97
CA GLU A 162 -3.12 -2.10 0.67
C GLU A 162 -4.23 -1.05 0.91
N GLU A 163 -5.44 -1.30 0.41
CA GLU A 163 -6.61 -0.45 0.65
C GLU A 163 -6.91 -0.31 2.14
N LYS A 164 -6.87 -1.42 2.88
CA LYS A 164 -7.08 -1.40 4.34
C LYS A 164 -6.01 -0.58 5.06
N ARG A 165 -4.73 -0.71 4.67
CA ARG A 165 -3.63 0.09 5.24
C ARG A 165 -3.79 1.58 4.95
N LEU A 166 -4.25 1.94 3.75
CA LEU A 166 -4.53 3.33 3.41
C LEU A 166 -5.69 3.87 4.24
N ALA A 167 -6.79 3.13 4.36
CA ALA A 167 -7.93 3.53 5.21
C ALA A 167 -7.55 3.70 6.69
N GLU A 168 -6.70 2.81 7.24
CA GLU A 168 -6.18 2.94 8.60
C GLU A 168 -5.30 4.20 8.79
N ARG A 169 -4.47 4.53 7.79
CA ARG A 169 -3.67 5.76 7.78
C ARG A 169 -4.55 7.01 7.71
N GLU A 170 -5.55 7.02 6.83
CA GLU A 170 -6.51 8.11 6.71
C GLU A 170 -7.32 8.29 8.00
N SER A 171 -7.79 7.21 8.61
CA SER A 171 -8.48 7.24 9.91
C SER A 171 -7.58 7.77 11.03
N SER A 172 -6.32 7.35 11.05
CA SER A 172 -5.32 7.86 12.00
C SER A 172 -5.00 9.34 11.78
N GLY A 173 -4.91 9.77 10.51
CA GLY A 173 -4.73 11.17 10.12
C GLY A 173 -5.90 12.05 10.56
N MET A 174 -7.14 11.65 10.25
CA MET A 174 -8.36 12.34 10.71
C MET A 174 -8.42 12.44 12.24
N ARG A 175 -8.02 11.37 12.96
CA ARG A 175 -7.96 11.39 14.42
C ARG A 175 -6.92 12.39 14.94
N LEU A 176 -5.76 12.47 14.30
CA LEU A 176 -4.74 13.47 14.64
C LEU A 176 -5.26 14.89 14.38
N GLU A 177 -5.89 15.14 13.24
CA GLU A 177 -6.50 16.44 12.91
C GLU A 177 -7.59 16.84 13.92
N ASP A 178 -8.46 15.91 14.34
CA ASP A 178 -9.44 16.18 15.41
C ASP A 178 -8.76 16.50 16.74
N LEU A 179 -7.70 15.77 17.11
CA LEU A 179 -6.93 16.06 18.33
C LEU A 179 -6.26 17.43 18.29
N PHE A 180 -5.65 17.81 17.16
CA PHE A 180 -5.09 19.15 16.96
C PHE A 180 -6.18 20.22 17.02
N GLY A 181 -7.32 19.99 16.37
CA GLY A 181 -8.47 20.91 16.43
C GLY A 181 -9.00 21.08 17.85
N ARG A 182 -9.09 20.00 18.64
CA ARG A 182 -9.44 20.07 20.07
C ARG A 182 -8.42 20.87 20.86
N GLN A 183 -7.13 20.67 20.62
CA GLN A 183 -6.07 21.40 21.30
C GLN A 183 -6.10 22.90 21.00
N ILE A 184 -6.38 23.29 19.75
CA ILE A 184 -6.55 24.70 19.35
C ILE A 184 -7.74 25.31 20.10
N ARG A 185 -8.91 24.66 20.09
CA ARG A 185 -10.10 25.14 20.80
C ARG A 185 -9.87 25.29 22.30
N LEU A 186 -9.11 24.38 22.92
CA LEU A 186 -8.74 24.50 24.33
C LEU A 186 -7.88 25.74 24.58
N ARG A 187 -6.86 25.99 23.76
CA ARG A 187 -6.04 27.21 23.86
C ARG A 187 -6.85 28.48 23.65
N GLU A 188 -7.77 28.49 22.68
CA GLU A 188 -8.67 29.62 22.44
C GLU A 188 -9.59 29.87 23.64
N ALA A 189 -10.13 28.81 24.25
CA ALA A 189 -10.95 28.91 25.45
C ALA A 189 -10.15 29.43 26.66
N GLU A 190 -8.89 29.01 26.82
CA GLU A 190 -7.99 29.53 27.86
C GLU A 190 -7.72 31.02 27.67
N LYS A 191 -7.42 31.47 26.44
CA LYS A 191 -7.26 32.90 26.13
C LYS A 191 -8.52 33.71 26.43
N ALA A 192 -9.68 33.23 25.99
CA ALA A 192 -10.96 33.91 26.26
C ALA A 192 -11.24 34.02 27.77
N LYS A 193 -10.86 33.00 28.56
CA LYS A 193 -10.95 33.05 30.02
C LYS A 193 -9.99 34.07 30.63
N GLU A 194 -8.77 34.19 30.12
CA GLU A 194 -7.80 35.19 30.57
C GLU A 194 -8.26 36.62 30.28
N GLU A 195 -8.80 36.87 29.08
CA GLU A 195 -9.41 38.14 28.69
C GLU A 195 -10.57 38.51 29.62
N LEU A 196 -11.49 37.58 29.89
CA LEU A 196 -12.60 37.84 30.81
C LEU A 196 -12.12 38.12 32.25
N ASN A 197 -11.07 37.44 32.71
CA ASN A 197 -10.45 37.71 34.00
C ASN A 197 -9.74 39.08 34.03
N HIS A 198 -9.17 39.52 32.92
CA HIS A 198 -8.59 40.85 32.77
C HIS A 198 -9.68 41.92 32.86
N ASP A 199 -10.72 41.82 32.04
CA ASP A 199 -11.86 42.74 32.04
C ASP A 199 -12.53 42.83 33.41
N TRP A 200 -12.68 41.69 34.10
CA TRP A 200 -13.25 41.66 35.44
C TRP A 200 -12.38 42.44 36.44
N ARG A 201 -11.05 42.29 36.36
CA ARG A 201 -10.11 43.04 37.22
C ARG A 201 -10.19 44.52 36.93
N GLU A 202 -10.20 44.93 35.66
CA GLU A 202 -10.33 46.35 35.28
C GLU A 202 -11.65 46.96 35.75
N ARG A 203 -12.77 46.24 35.61
CA ARG A 203 -14.05 46.71 36.16
C ARG A 203 -13.98 46.88 37.68
N LYS A 204 -13.27 46.00 38.38
CA LYS A 204 -13.08 46.11 39.82
C LYS A 204 -12.21 47.29 40.21
N THR A 205 -11.14 47.59 39.48
CA THR A 205 -10.32 48.77 39.73
C THR A 205 -11.10 50.05 39.47
N MET A 206 -11.81 50.13 38.33
CA MET A 206 -12.67 51.28 38.00
C MET A 206 -13.73 51.53 39.07
N GLN A 207 -14.39 50.47 39.57
CA GLN A 207 -15.37 50.59 40.64
C GLN A 207 -14.76 51.13 41.94
N ALA A 208 -13.54 50.72 42.28
CA ALA A 208 -12.82 51.23 43.45
C ALA A 208 -12.46 52.71 43.28
N GLU A 209 -11.93 53.09 42.11
CA GLU A 209 -11.58 54.48 41.79
C GLU A 209 -12.81 55.41 41.80
N GLU A 210 -13.94 54.95 41.25
CA GLU A 210 -15.21 55.68 41.31
C GLU A 210 -15.68 55.89 42.76
N HIS A 211 -15.60 54.85 43.58
CA HIS A 211 -15.95 54.93 44.99
C HIS A 211 -15.04 55.91 45.74
N ASP A 212 -13.74 55.89 45.46
CA ASP A 212 -12.76 56.80 46.07
C ASP A 212 -12.98 58.25 45.63
N CYS A 213 -13.27 58.48 44.33
CA CYS A 213 -13.63 59.79 43.81
C CYS A 213 -14.88 60.34 44.49
N ARG A 214 -15.96 59.55 44.58
CA ARG A 214 -17.19 59.93 45.27
C ARG A 214 -16.93 60.24 46.74
N SER A 215 -16.17 59.40 47.42
CA SER A 215 -15.82 59.59 48.82
C SER A 215 -15.05 60.91 49.02
N ARG A 216 -14.02 61.16 48.21
CA ARG A 216 -13.25 62.42 48.25
C ARG A 216 -14.13 63.64 48.00
N TRP A 217 -15.05 63.57 47.04
CA TRP A 217 -15.99 64.65 46.75
C TRP A 217 -16.88 64.96 47.97
N THR A 218 -17.49 63.94 48.57
CA THR A 218 -18.33 64.14 49.77
C THR A 218 -17.56 64.72 50.95
N LEU A 219 -16.29 64.35 51.12
CA LEU A 219 -15.42 64.93 52.15
C LEU A 219 -15.13 66.41 51.88
N TRP A 220 -14.88 66.75 50.61
CA TRP A 220 -14.69 68.14 50.18
C TRP A 220 -15.94 68.99 50.40
N GLU A 221 -17.12 68.51 50.00
CA GLU A 221 -18.39 69.21 50.25
C GLU A 221 -18.62 69.43 51.75
N ARG A 222 -18.38 68.40 52.58
CA ARG A 222 -18.49 68.51 54.04
C ARG A 222 -17.50 69.52 54.61
N ALA A 223 -16.27 69.55 54.12
CA ALA A 223 -15.26 70.52 54.55
C ALA A 223 -15.65 71.95 54.17
N LEU A 224 -16.14 72.16 52.94
CA LEU A 224 -16.60 73.45 52.46
C LEU A 224 -17.80 73.96 53.28
N ILE A 225 -18.78 73.09 53.56
CA ILE A 225 -19.93 73.44 54.40
C ILE A 225 -19.47 73.83 55.80
N LYS A 226 -18.51 73.11 56.40
CA LYS A 226 -17.94 73.47 57.71
C LYS A 226 -17.27 74.84 57.66
N GLN A 227 -16.46 75.11 56.63
CA GLN A 227 -15.81 76.41 56.46
C GLN A 227 -16.84 77.54 56.37
N GLN A 228 -17.88 77.39 55.54
CA GLN A 228 -18.96 78.38 55.43
C GLN A 228 -19.69 78.59 56.76
N GLN A 229 -19.93 77.52 57.53
CA GLN A 229 -20.53 77.63 58.86
C GLN A 229 -19.63 78.38 59.85
N GLU A 230 -18.32 78.18 59.78
CA GLU A 230 -17.34 78.88 60.62
C GLU A 230 -17.25 80.36 60.25
N GLU A 231 -17.19 80.69 58.97
CA GLU A 231 -17.23 82.07 58.47
C GLU A 231 -18.50 82.79 58.94
N LEU A 232 -19.67 82.14 58.79
CA LEU A 232 -20.93 82.67 59.30
C LEU A 232 -20.92 82.86 60.84
N LYS A 233 -20.25 81.98 61.59
CA LYS A 233 -20.09 82.17 63.04
C LYS A 233 -19.22 83.38 63.34
N ILE A 234 -18.12 83.57 62.62
CA ILE A 234 -17.22 84.73 62.78
C ILE A 234 -17.98 86.02 62.46
N LEU A 235 -18.67 86.09 61.32
CA LEU A 235 -19.46 87.25 60.91
C LEU A 235 -20.53 87.59 61.95
N ARG A 236 -21.25 86.60 62.49
CA ARG A 236 -22.23 86.81 63.58
C ARG A 236 -21.58 87.37 64.85
N VAL A 237 -20.36 86.94 65.19
CA VAL A 237 -19.62 87.45 66.35
C VAL A 237 -19.15 88.89 66.09
N GLU A 238 -18.63 89.17 64.91
CA GLU A 238 -18.19 90.51 64.50
C GLU A 238 -19.35 91.50 64.44
N GLU A 239 -20.49 91.10 63.89
CA GLU A 239 -21.70 91.93 63.86
C GLU A 239 -22.17 92.28 65.27
N ARG A 240 -22.14 91.29 66.20
CA ARG A 240 -22.44 91.54 67.62
C ARG A 240 -21.42 92.49 68.25
N ARG A 241 -20.13 92.37 67.92
CA ARG A 241 -19.09 93.30 68.39
C ARG A 241 -19.32 94.70 67.86
N ARG A 242 -19.60 94.85 66.56
CA ARG A 242 -19.90 96.13 65.91
C ARG A 242 -21.14 96.80 66.50
N LYS A 243 -22.22 96.04 66.71
CA LYS A 243 -23.43 96.54 67.41
C LYS A 243 -23.15 97.00 68.83
N ARG A 244 -22.33 96.25 69.59
CA ARG A 244 -21.91 96.67 70.94
C ARG A 244 -21.07 97.93 70.92
N GLN A 245 -20.21 98.10 69.92
CA GLN A 245 -19.39 99.29 69.76
C GLN A 245 -20.25 100.50 69.37
N GLN A 246 -21.15 100.35 68.38
CA GLN A 246 -22.13 101.38 68.02
C GLN A 246 -22.96 101.80 69.23
N GLN A 247 -23.48 100.86 70.02
CA GLN A 247 -24.21 101.20 71.24
C GLN A 247 -23.36 101.93 72.29
N ARG A 248 -22.05 101.67 72.37
CA ARG A 248 -21.15 102.41 73.26
C ARG A 248 -20.93 103.82 72.75
N GLU A 249 -20.62 103.99 71.47
CA GLU A 249 -20.45 105.29 70.82
C GLU A 249 -21.74 106.13 70.93
N GLU A 250 -22.91 105.54 70.66
CA GLU A 250 -24.20 106.18 70.86
C GLU A 250 -24.42 106.61 72.32
N ARG A 251 -24.06 105.77 73.31
CA ARG A 251 -24.15 106.13 74.73
C ARG A 251 -23.19 107.25 75.10
N GLU A 252 -21.96 107.23 74.59
CA GLU A 252 -20.97 108.28 74.83
C GLU A 252 -21.43 109.62 74.24
N ILE A 253 -21.93 109.61 72.99
CA ILE A 253 -22.51 110.79 72.33
C ILE A 253 -23.72 111.30 73.12
N ARG A 254 -24.57 110.42 73.66
CA ARG A 254 -25.71 110.80 74.52
C ARG A 254 -25.27 111.51 75.79
N VAL A 255 -24.28 110.98 76.51
CA VAL A 255 -23.78 111.56 77.76
C VAL A 255 -23.01 112.87 77.53
N ALA A 256 -22.46 113.09 76.33
CA ALA A 256 -21.64 114.26 76.00
C ALA A 256 -22.42 115.55 75.68
N TRP A 257 -23.75 115.49 75.64
CA TRP A 257 -24.59 116.67 75.53
C TRP A 257 -24.57 117.44 76.86
N VAL A 258 -24.35 118.75 76.78
CA VAL A 258 -24.30 119.66 77.94
C VAL A 258 -25.27 120.80 77.71
N GLU A 259 -26.03 121.12 78.75
CA GLU A 259 -26.94 122.26 78.78
C GLU A 259 -26.15 123.56 79.02
N ASN A 260 -26.35 124.55 78.15
CA ASN A 260 -25.76 125.87 78.27
C ASN A 260 -26.79 126.99 78.05
N TRP A 261 -26.43 128.20 78.46
CA TRP A 261 -27.27 129.39 78.35
C TRP A 261 -26.62 130.40 77.41
N ASP A 262 -27.40 131.01 76.51
CA ASP A 262 -26.92 132.09 75.65
C ASP A 262 -26.92 133.45 76.38
N ILE A 263 -26.39 134.47 75.71
CA ILE A 263 -26.28 135.85 76.24
C ILE A 263 -27.68 136.49 76.44
N GLY A 264 -28.70 135.99 75.75
CA GLY A 264 -30.11 136.39 75.87
C GLY A 264 -30.90 135.57 76.90
N GLY A 265 -30.27 134.65 77.64
CA GLY A 265 -30.94 133.80 78.63
C GLY A 265 -31.72 132.63 78.03
N ASN A 266 -31.53 132.31 76.75
CA ASN A 266 -32.16 131.14 76.13
C ASN A 266 -31.28 129.89 76.36
N LYS A 267 -31.94 128.77 76.69
CA LYS A 267 -31.30 127.48 76.91
C LYS A 267 -31.03 126.79 75.57
N TYR A 268 -29.80 126.29 75.39
CA TYR A 268 -29.42 125.46 74.26
C TYR A 268 -28.57 124.27 74.70
N TYR A 269 -28.52 123.24 73.86
CA TYR A 269 -27.74 122.04 74.10
C TYR A 269 -26.55 122.00 73.16
N TYR A 270 -25.37 121.72 73.72
CA TYR A 270 -24.13 121.60 72.97
C TYR A 270 -23.53 120.22 73.20
N ASN A 271 -23.17 119.52 72.11
CA ASN A 271 -22.47 118.25 72.20
C ASN A 271 -20.95 118.48 72.17
N SER A 272 -20.28 118.13 73.26
CA SER A 272 -18.83 118.29 73.39
C SER A 272 -18.00 117.36 72.51
N ILE A 273 -18.56 116.25 72.03
CA ILE A 273 -17.87 115.28 71.16
C ILE A 273 -18.08 115.60 69.68
N THR A 274 -19.32 115.88 69.25
CA THR A 274 -19.61 116.13 67.82
C THR A 274 -19.44 117.60 67.42
N GLY A 275 -19.38 118.52 68.39
CA GLY A 275 -19.23 119.95 68.16
C GLY A 275 -20.51 120.64 67.64
N ILE A 276 -21.65 119.95 67.68
CA ILE A 276 -22.94 120.45 67.18
C ILE A 276 -23.71 121.15 68.33
N SER A 277 -24.39 122.26 68.01
CA SER A 277 -25.33 122.94 68.90
C SER A 277 -26.76 122.89 68.36
N GLN A 278 -27.74 122.80 69.25
CA GLN A 278 -29.15 122.83 68.91
C GLN A 278 -30.00 123.44 70.02
N TRP A 279 -31.14 124.02 69.62
CA TRP A 279 -32.09 124.67 70.53
C TRP A 279 -33.13 123.69 71.10
N GLU A 280 -33.45 122.63 70.36
CA GLU A 280 -34.36 121.57 70.81
C GLU A 280 -33.62 120.58 71.72
N VAL A 281 -34.33 120.02 72.70
CA VAL A 281 -33.80 118.93 73.54
C VAL A 281 -33.43 117.78 72.61
N PRO A 282 -32.18 117.28 72.61
CA PRO A 282 -31.84 116.11 71.81
C PRO A 282 -32.81 114.96 72.14
N ASP A 283 -33.30 114.24 71.12
CA ASP A 283 -34.27 113.12 71.24
C ASP A 283 -33.90 112.03 72.26
N GLN A 284 -32.70 112.11 72.82
CA GLN A 284 -32.02 111.10 73.61
C GLN A 284 -31.45 111.66 74.93
N PHE A 285 -31.82 112.89 75.33
CA PHE A 285 -31.41 113.63 76.55
C PHE A 285 -32.30 113.34 77.76
#